data_AF-A0A1I6FZY2-F1
#
_entry.id   AF-A0A1I6FZY2-F1
#
_cell.length_a   1.000
_cell.length_b   1.000
_cell.length_c   1.000
_cell.angle_alpha   90.00
_cell.angle_beta   90.00
_cell.angle_gamma   90.00
#
_symmetry.space_group_name_H-M   'P 1'
#
loop_
_entity.id
_entity.type
_entity.pdbx_description
1 polymer ?
#
loop_
_entity_poly.entity_id
_entity_poly.type
_entity_poly.pdbx_seq_one_letter_code
_entity_poly.pdbx_strand_id
1 'polypeptide(L)'
;MHGTDRYARLPRNDAFHILRDDRRRAVLRYLATEQTDRPTPLSTLAAFVAAVVYDADEESKSVGEVQSRVRIALHHVHLPVLEDHGVVEYDDANRTVTPNPLLAALVPFLGDGLAADADLVVDTVAVERHGYHDAAPR
;
A
#
# COMPACT_ATOMS: atom_id res chain seq x y z
N MET A 1 -22.13 23.38 11.79
CA MET A 1 -21.09 22.65 12.54
C MET A 1 -21.39 21.16 12.47
N HIS A 2 -20.75 20.41 11.57
CA HIS A 2 -20.69 18.95 11.67
C HIS A 2 -19.25 18.59 12.07
N GLY A 3 -19.07 18.32 13.35
CA GLY A 3 -17.86 17.72 13.87
C GLY A 3 -18.01 16.20 13.85
N THR A 4 -17.41 15.57 12.85
CA THR A 4 -17.01 14.15 12.78
C THR A 4 -16.11 14.09 11.55
N ASP A 5 -14.79 14.10 11.69
CA ASP A 5 -14.09 12.83 11.85
C ASP A 5 -12.80 13.02 12.66
N ARG A 6 -12.71 12.41 13.85
CA ARG A 6 -11.46 12.35 14.63
C ARG A 6 -10.62 11.13 14.29
N TYR A 7 -11.08 10.31 13.34
CA TYR A 7 -10.42 9.08 12.93
C TYR A 7 -10.22 9.14 11.42
N ALA A 8 -8.98 9.19 10.96
CA ALA A 8 -8.69 8.95 9.56
C ALA A 8 -9.16 7.53 9.22
N ARG A 9 -10.17 7.40 8.35
CA ARG A 9 -10.77 6.12 7.98
C ARG A 9 -10.50 5.84 6.52
N LEU A 10 -9.88 4.71 6.23
CA LEU A 10 -9.70 4.20 4.88
C LEU A 10 -10.77 3.15 4.58
N PRO A 11 -11.70 3.39 3.63
CA PRO A 11 -12.66 2.39 3.19
C PRO A 11 -11.95 1.14 2.66
N ARG A 12 -12.57 -0.04 2.85
CA ARG A 12 -12.01 -1.32 2.40
C ARG A 12 -11.69 -1.33 0.91
N ASN A 13 -12.56 -0.77 0.07
CA ASN A 13 -12.35 -0.73 -1.38
C ASN A 13 -11.12 0.11 -1.75
N ASP A 14 -10.91 1.23 -1.06
CA ASP A 14 -9.77 2.12 -1.27
C ASP A 14 -8.47 1.46 -0.79
N ALA A 15 -8.50 0.76 0.35
CA ALA A 15 -7.38 -0.07 0.79
C ALA A 15 -7.01 -1.13 -0.27
N PHE A 16 -7.98 -1.84 -0.84
CA PHE A 16 -7.71 -2.79 -1.92
C PHE A 16 -7.21 -2.10 -3.20
N HIS A 17 -7.76 -0.94 -3.53
CA HIS A 17 -7.32 -0.15 -4.68
C HIS A 17 -5.85 0.28 -4.53
N ILE A 18 -5.44 0.68 -3.33
CA ILE A 18 -4.04 1.00 -3.03
C ILE A 18 -3.17 -0.25 -3.11
N LEU A 19 -3.56 -1.31 -2.39
CA LEU A 19 -2.72 -2.49 -2.17
C LEU A 19 -2.59 -3.40 -3.40
N ARG A 20 -3.46 -3.32 -4.41
CA ARG A 20 -3.37 -4.18 -5.60
C ARG A 20 -2.13 -3.97 -6.49
N ASP A 21 -1.39 -2.88 -6.31
CA ASP A 21 -0.21 -2.55 -7.12
C ASP A 21 1.08 -2.71 -6.32
N ASP A 22 2.02 -3.45 -6.89
CA ASP A 22 3.24 -3.86 -6.23
C ASP A 22 4.16 -2.67 -5.91
N ARG A 23 4.17 -1.64 -6.77
CA ARG A 23 4.96 -0.43 -6.55
C ARG A 23 4.39 0.39 -5.41
N ARG A 24 3.06 0.53 -5.33
CA ARG A 24 2.40 1.18 -4.17
C ARG A 24 2.71 0.42 -2.88
N ARG A 25 2.61 -0.91 -2.87
CA ARG A 25 2.98 -1.72 -1.69
C ARG A 25 4.46 -1.53 -1.33
N ALA A 26 5.36 -1.51 -2.30
CA ALA A 26 6.80 -1.30 -2.05
C ALA A 26 7.10 0.09 -1.45
N VAL A 27 6.47 1.16 -1.95
CA VAL A 27 6.60 2.50 -1.36
C VAL A 27 6.09 2.51 0.08
N LEU A 28 4.89 1.98 0.33
CA LEU A 28 4.29 1.98 1.66
C LEU A 28 5.10 1.15 2.65
N ARG A 29 5.68 0.03 2.21
CA ARG A 29 6.61 -0.78 3.01
C ARG A 29 7.82 0.03 3.43
N TYR A 30 8.49 0.66 2.46
CA TYR A 30 9.67 1.48 2.73
C TYR A 30 9.37 2.56 3.78
N LEU A 31 8.27 3.29 3.60
CA LEU A 31 7.86 4.36 4.51
C LEU A 31 7.43 3.83 5.89
N ALA A 32 6.91 2.61 5.98
CA ALA A 32 6.54 1.99 7.25
C ALA A 32 7.76 1.46 8.03
N THR A 33 8.82 1.02 7.33
CA THR A 33 10.05 0.53 7.97
C THR A 33 10.98 1.67 8.36
N GLU A 34 11.10 2.68 7.51
CA GLU A 34 11.92 3.87 7.76
C GLU A 34 11.12 4.84 8.64
N GLN A 35 11.09 4.56 9.95
CA GLN A 35 10.50 5.44 10.97
C GLN A 35 11.37 6.71 11.14
N THR A 36 11.34 7.60 10.16
CA THR A 36 12.07 8.87 10.20
C THR A 36 11.10 10.04 10.26
N ASP A 37 11.40 11.04 11.09
CA ASP A 37 10.66 12.30 11.15
C ASP A 37 10.92 13.21 9.94
N ARG A 38 11.66 12.73 8.92
CA ARG A 38 12.08 13.52 7.76
C ARG A 38 11.37 13.06 6.48
N PRO A 39 11.01 14.01 5.59
CA PRO A 39 10.49 13.66 4.28
C PRO A 39 11.49 12.79 3.50
N THR A 40 10.98 11.73 2.87
CA THR A 40 11.79 10.80 2.08
C THR A 40 11.93 11.31 0.64
N PRO A 41 13.15 11.41 0.08
CA PRO A 41 13.32 11.81 -1.31
C PRO A 41 12.71 10.80 -2.28
N LEU A 42 12.03 11.28 -3.32
CA LEU A 42 11.46 10.47 -4.39
C LEU A 42 12.50 9.58 -5.08
N SER A 43 13.74 10.07 -5.24
CA SER A 43 14.84 9.28 -5.79
C SER A 43 15.18 8.05 -4.96
N THR A 44 15.09 8.17 -3.63
CA THR A 44 15.34 7.06 -2.70
C THR A 44 14.25 6.01 -2.82
N LEU A 45 12.98 6.43 -2.85
CA LEU A 45 11.85 5.52 -3.10
C LEU A 45 11.98 4.84 -4.46
N ALA A 46 12.36 5.58 -5.51
CA ALA A 46 12.52 5.00 -6.83
C ALA A 46 13.64 3.95 -6.88
N ALA A 47 14.76 4.20 -6.20
CA ALA A 47 15.86 3.23 -6.09
C ALA A 47 15.42 1.96 -5.35
N PHE A 48 14.72 2.11 -4.21
CA PHE A 48 14.22 0.98 -3.44
C PHE A 48 13.18 0.17 -4.24
N VAL A 49 12.18 0.83 -4.82
CA VAL A 49 11.13 0.18 -5.61
C VAL A 49 11.73 -0.51 -6.84
N ALA A 50 12.72 0.10 -7.50
CA ALA A 50 13.44 -0.55 -8.59
C ALA A 50 14.10 -1.85 -8.12
N ALA A 51 14.78 -1.84 -6.97
CA ALA A 51 15.44 -3.03 -6.43
C ALA A 51 14.46 -4.14 -5.97
N VAL A 52 13.26 -3.78 -5.53
CA VAL A 52 12.25 -4.75 -5.02
C VAL A 52 11.37 -5.31 -6.12
N VAL A 53 10.97 -4.50 -7.10
CA VAL A 53 9.94 -4.87 -8.10
C VAL A 53 10.56 -5.36 -9.41
N TYR A 54 11.80 -4.98 -9.71
CA TYR A 54 12.48 -5.43 -10.91
C TYR A 54 13.53 -6.47 -10.51
N ASP A 55 13.32 -7.69 -10.99
CA ASP A 55 14.32 -8.73 -10.91
C ASP A 55 15.57 -8.35 -11.72
N ALA A 56 16.70 -8.90 -11.32
CA ALA A 56 17.97 -8.72 -12.01
C ALA A 56 17.95 -9.25 -13.46
N ASP A 57 16.91 -10.00 -13.85
CA ASP A 57 16.70 -10.58 -15.19
C ASP A 57 16.34 -9.54 -16.27
N GLU A 58 16.10 -8.26 -15.94
CA GLU A 58 16.14 -7.18 -16.95
C GLU A 58 17.59 -6.82 -17.35
N GLU A 59 18.45 -7.83 -17.60
CA GLU A 59 19.90 -7.74 -17.89
C GLU A 59 20.28 -6.78 -19.03
N SER A 60 19.31 -6.39 -19.87
CA SER A 60 19.54 -5.48 -20.99
C SER A 60 19.47 -3.98 -20.62
N LYS A 61 18.96 -3.62 -19.44
CA LYS A 61 18.77 -2.21 -19.05
C LYS A 61 19.73 -1.83 -17.94
N SER A 62 20.29 -0.61 -18.04
CA SER A 62 21.08 -0.06 -16.95
C SER A 62 20.21 0.20 -15.71
N VAL A 63 20.78 0.02 -14.52
CA VAL A 63 20.13 0.33 -13.23
C VAL A 63 19.56 1.76 -13.23
N GLY A 64 20.27 2.73 -13.81
CA GLY A 64 19.83 4.12 -13.90
C GLY A 64 18.59 4.32 -14.77
N GLU A 65 18.42 3.52 -15.83
CA GLU A 65 17.23 3.56 -16.69
C GLU A 65 16.00 3.02 -15.97
N VAL A 66 16.16 1.90 -15.25
CA VAL A 66 15.08 1.30 -14.45
C VAL A 66 14.64 2.28 -13.36
N GLN A 67 15.58 2.83 -12.58
CA GLN A 67 15.28 3.83 -11.54
C GLN A 67 14.59 5.07 -12.11
N SER A 68 15.00 5.53 -13.28
CA SER A 68 14.39 6.69 -13.94
C SER A 68 12.93 6.40 -14.33
N ARG A 69 12.65 5.23 -14.89
CA ARG A 69 11.28 4.80 -15.22
C ARG A 69 10.41 4.67 -13.98
N VAL A 70 10.94 4.05 -12.91
CA VAL A 70 10.22 3.94 -11.64
C VAL A 70 9.92 5.31 -11.07
N ARG A 71 10.88 6.23 -11.05
CA ARG A 71 10.68 7.59 -10.58
C ARG A 71 9.54 8.30 -11.32
N ILE A 72 9.51 8.19 -12.65
CA ILE A 72 8.46 8.77 -13.49
C ILE A 72 7.09 8.17 -13.13
N ALA A 73 7.01 6.84 -13.00
CA ALA A 73 5.77 6.16 -12.62
C ALA A 73 5.30 6.53 -11.21
N LEU A 74 6.23 6.63 -10.24
CA LEU A 74 5.92 7.05 -8.89
C LEU A 74 5.32 8.45 -8.87
N HIS A 75 5.95 9.40 -9.55
CA HIS A 75 5.49 10.79 -9.58
C HIS A 75 4.14 10.96 -10.30
N HIS A 76 3.91 10.32 -11.45
CA HIS A 76 2.69 10.56 -12.24
C HIS A 76 1.50 9.69 -11.88
N VAL A 77 1.72 8.52 -11.27
CA VAL A 77 0.65 7.52 -11.08
C VAL A 77 0.53 7.11 -9.63
N HIS A 78 1.62 6.66 -9.02
CA HIS A 78 1.49 5.97 -7.74
C HIS A 78 1.35 6.94 -6.56
N LEU A 79 2.20 7.97 -6.47
CA LEU A 79 2.15 8.93 -5.37
C LEU A 79 0.87 9.79 -5.39
N PRO A 80 0.38 10.29 -6.53
CA PRO A 80 -0.91 10.98 -6.57
C PRO A 80 -2.05 10.13 -6.04
N VAL A 81 -2.12 8.84 -6.41
CA VAL A 81 -3.15 7.93 -5.88
C VAL A 81 -3.02 7.71 -4.37
N LEU A 82 -1.78 7.58 -3.87
CA LEU A 82 -1.55 7.42 -2.43
C LEU A 82 -1.91 8.70 -1.65
N GLU A 83 -1.65 9.87 -2.23
CA GLU A 83 -2.02 11.17 -1.67
C GLU A 83 -3.53 11.40 -1.68
N ASP A 84 -4.23 11.06 -2.78
CA ASP A 84 -5.69 11.15 -2.90
C ASP A 84 -6.41 10.34 -1.80
N HIS A 85 -5.82 9.22 -1.38
CA HIS A 85 -6.31 8.39 -0.28
C HIS A 85 -5.77 8.80 1.10
N GLY A 86 -4.95 9.84 1.17
CA GLY A 86 -4.43 10.42 2.41
C GLY A 86 -3.44 9.53 3.16
N VAL A 87 -2.86 8.51 2.52
CA VAL A 87 -1.90 7.60 3.17
C VAL A 87 -0.47 8.16 3.15
N VAL A 88 -0.18 9.09 2.25
CA VAL A 88 1.05 9.88 2.19
C VAL A 88 0.73 11.32 1.85
N GLU A 89 1.70 12.20 2.05
CA GLU A 89 1.74 13.56 1.50
C GLU A 89 2.90 13.61 0.49
N TYR A 90 2.64 14.09 -0.73
CA TYR A 90 3.65 14.20 -1.78
C TYR A 90 3.93 15.66 -2.13
N ASP A 91 5.11 16.13 -1.74
CA ASP A 91 5.60 17.44 -2.15
C ASP A 91 6.26 17.33 -3.52
N ASP A 92 5.55 17.75 -4.57
CA ASP A 92 6.06 17.77 -5.94
C ASP A 92 7.23 18.76 -6.14
N ALA A 93 7.16 19.92 -5.49
CA ALA A 93 8.16 20.97 -5.63
C ALA A 93 9.52 20.51 -5.09
N ASN A 94 9.52 19.84 -3.94
CA ASN A 94 10.72 19.31 -3.30
C ASN A 94 11.01 17.84 -3.66
N ARG A 95 10.09 17.17 -4.35
CA ARG A 95 10.14 15.74 -4.69
C ARG A 95 10.36 14.87 -3.46
N THR A 96 9.59 15.11 -2.41
CA THR A 96 9.67 14.37 -1.15
C THR A 96 8.32 13.81 -0.73
N VAL A 97 8.33 12.68 -0.05
CA VAL A 97 7.14 11.98 0.41
C VAL A 97 7.20 11.82 1.92
N THR A 98 6.10 12.14 2.59
CA THR A 98 5.94 11.98 4.03
C THR A 98 4.81 10.98 4.30
N PRO A 99 5.00 9.96 5.16
CA PRO A 99 3.91 9.07 5.52
C PRO A 99 2.89 9.77 6.41
N ASN A 100 1.61 9.53 6.16
CA ASN A 100 0.54 9.96 7.07
C ASN A 100 0.21 8.87 8.09
N PRO A 101 -0.39 9.21 9.25
CA PRO A 101 -0.80 8.22 10.25
C PRO A 101 -1.71 7.11 9.71
N LEU A 102 -2.45 7.38 8.63
CA LEU A 102 -3.32 6.40 7.97
C LEU A 102 -2.54 5.21 7.39
N LEU A 103 -1.24 5.38 7.08
CA LEU A 103 -0.35 4.29 6.65
C LEU A 103 -0.36 3.12 7.65
N ALA A 104 -0.43 3.40 8.95
CA ALA A 104 -0.42 2.38 9.99
C ALA A 104 -1.58 1.37 9.84
N ALA A 105 -2.71 1.77 9.27
CA ALA A 105 -3.84 0.89 8.99
C ALA A 105 -3.56 -0.12 7.86
N LEU A 106 -2.60 0.19 6.97
CA LEU A 106 -2.22 -0.66 5.86
C LEU A 106 -1.08 -1.64 6.21
N VAL A 107 -0.24 -1.32 7.21
CA VAL A 107 0.92 -2.11 7.61
C VAL A 107 0.64 -3.62 7.75
N PRO A 108 -0.46 -4.08 8.39
CA PRO A 108 -0.76 -5.51 8.50
C PRO A 108 -0.92 -6.23 7.15
N PHE A 109 -1.27 -5.50 6.08
CA PHE A 109 -1.46 -6.02 4.72
C PHE A 109 -0.23 -5.82 3.83
N LEU A 110 0.79 -5.13 4.36
CA LEU A 110 2.08 -4.98 3.70
C LEU A 110 3.01 -6.16 4.01
N GLY A 111 2.64 -7.04 4.95
CA GLY A 111 3.35 -8.29 5.24
C GLY A 111 3.59 -9.17 4.01
N ASP A 112 4.69 -9.89 4.04
CA ASP A 112 5.42 -10.45 2.89
C ASP A 112 4.54 -11.23 1.90
N GLY A 113 4.11 -10.55 0.83
CA GLY A 113 3.69 -11.20 -0.41
C GLY A 113 4.88 -11.86 -1.15
N LEU A 114 5.79 -12.50 -0.41
CA LEU A 114 6.85 -13.37 -0.94
C LEU A 114 6.40 -14.84 -1.05
N ALA A 115 5.16 -15.14 -0.68
CA ALA A 115 4.45 -16.28 -1.25
C ALA A 115 3.48 -15.73 -2.29
N ALA A 116 3.92 -15.65 -3.54
CA ALA A 116 3.07 -15.34 -4.69
C ALA A 116 1.97 -16.41 -4.96
N ASP A 117 1.74 -17.33 -4.02
CA ASP A 117 0.82 -18.46 -4.07
C ASP A 117 0.18 -18.82 -2.72
N ALA A 118 0.33 -18.01 -1.67
CA ALA A 118 -0.37 -18.28 -0.41
C ALA A 118 -1.86 -17.89 -0.52
N ASP A 119 -2.71 -18.88 -0.80
CA ASP A 119 -4.15 -18.76 -0.67
C ASP A 119 -4.52 -18.16 0.70
N LEU A 120 -5.49 -17.24 0.69
CA LEU A 120 -6.06 -16.68 1.91
C LEU A 120 -6.94 -17.76 2.58
N VAL A 121 -6.36 -18.61 3.43
CA VAL A 121 -7.09 -19.65 4.14
C VAL A 121 -7.98 -19.02 5.21
N VAL A 122 -9.30 -19.04 5.00
CA VAL A 122 -10.29 -18.69 6.01
C VAL A 122 -10.80 -19.99 6.62
N ASP A 123 -10.67 -20.13 7.93
CA ASP A 123 -11.19 -21.29 8.66
C ASP A 123 -12.73 -21.24 8.66
N THR A 124 -13.37 -21.99 7.75
CA THR A 124 -14.83 -21.95 7.54
C THR A 124 -15.64 -22.62 8.66
N VAL A 125 -14.96 -23.20 9.67
CA VAL A 125 -15.63 -23.97 10.75
C VAL A 125 -16.27 -23.07 11.83
N ALA A 126 -16.28 -21.74 11.66
CA ALA A 126 -17.01 -20.82 12.52
C ALA A 126 -18.30 -20.24 11.90
N VAL A 127 -18.86 -20.87 10.86
CA VAL A 127 -20.20 -20.54 10.33
C VAL A 127 -21.19 -21.67 10.64
N GLU A 128 -21.26 -22.14 11.88
CA GLU A 128 -22.35 -23.01 12.32
C GLU A 128 -22.86 -22.69 13.73
N ARG A 129 -22.89 -21.42 14.16
CA ARG A 129 -23.73 -21.03 15.32
C ARG A 129 -24.30 -19.63 15.18
N HIS A 130 -25.14 -19.42 14.17
CA HIS A 130 -26.26 -18.50 14.35
C HIS A 130 -27.52 -19.14 13.80
N GLY A 131 -28.27 -19.74 14.72
CA GLY A 131 -29.52 -20.42 14.44
C GLY A 131 -30.51 -19.48 13.79
N TYR A 132 -30.92 -19.83 12.58
CA TYR A 132 -32.19 -19.39 12.04
C TYR A 132 -33.28 -20.14 12.81
N HIS A 133 -33.83 -19.46 13.81
CA HIS A 133 -35.10 -19.81 14.41
C HIS A 133 -36.19 -19.38 13.41
N ASP A 134 -36.91 -20.32 12.79
CA ASP A 134 -38.38 -20.33 12.74
C ASP A 134 -38.94 -21.52 11.91
N ALA A 135 -40.14 -21.93 12.34
CA ALA A 135 -41.19 -22.71 11.68
C ALA A 135 -41.33 -24.19 12.08
N ALA A 136 -42.21 -24.42 13.07
CA ALA A 136 -43.02 -25.63 13.20
C ALA A 136 -43.84 -25.85 11.91
N PRO A 137 -44.13 -27.11 11.49
CA PRO A 137 -45.37 -27.79 11.93
C PRO A 137 -45.20 -29.35 11.96
N ARG A 138 -46.07 -30.23 12.47
CA ARG A 138 -47.39 -30.26 13.10
C ARG A 138 -47.32 -31.27 14.25
#